data_AF-A0A7S4HWS4-F1
#
_entry.id   AF-A0A7S4HWS4-F1
#
_cell.length_a   1.000
_cell.length_b   1.000
_cell.length_c   1.000
_cell.angle_alpha   90.00
_cell.angle_beta   90.00
_cell.angle_gamma   90.00
#
_symmetry.space_group_name_H-M   'P 1'
#
loop_
_entity.id
_entity.type
_entity.pdbx_description
1 polymer ?
#
loop_
_entity_poly.entity_id
_entity_poly.type
_entity_poly.pdbx_seq_one_letter_code
_entity_poly.pdbx_strand_id
1 'polypeptide(L)'
;VSEESDELYIPHQMNTAVTRELDPLTKKYRSQLSKKVPYTEQVLAAISVTFKRFSKSDQKGKFLFLDHYVCISYRKGFANKLLVIEHEQIGQILENENQHMLVIIIPGSTTNPEVQCVFESHSDYCK
;
A
#
# COMPACT_ATOMS: atom_id res chain seq x y z
N VAL A 1 57.44 9.21 -27.72
CA VAL A 1 56.45 8.31 -28.36
C VAL A 1 56.05 7.32 -27.29
N SER A 2 54.95 7.58 -26.61
CA SER A 2 54.47 6.77 -25.48
C SER A 2 52.94 6.81 -25.47
N GLU A 3 52.39 5.65 -25.80
CA GLU A 3 51.15 5.04 -25.29
C GLU A 3 49.85 5.84 -25.46
N GLU A 4 49.24 5.67 -26.63
CA GLU A 4 47.80 5.85 -26.84
C GLU A 4 47.05 4.88 -25.93
N SER A 5 46.32 5.42 -24.96
CA SER A 5 45.34 4.69 -24.16
C SER A 5 44.14 4.35 -25.04
N ASP A 6 44.00 3.07 -25.40
CA ASP A 6 42.74 2.51 -25.91
C ASP A 6 41.67 2.64 -24.81
N GLU A 7 40.96 3.77 -24.83
CA GLU A 7 39.77 4.00 -24.01
C GLU A 7 38.66 3.07 -24.52
N LEU A 8 38.52 1.91 -23.87
CA LEU A 8 37.41 0.97 -24.06
C LEU A 8 36.09 1.72 -23.90
N TYR A 9 35.44 2.05 -25.02
CA TYR A 9 34.09 2.59 -25.05
C TYR A 9 33.13 1.53 -24.50
N ILE A 10 32.76 1.65 -23.22
CA ILE A 10 31.61 0.91 -22.67
C ILE A 10 30.37 1.66 -23.16
N PRO A 11 29.55 1.11 -24.09
CA PRO A 11 28.32 1.76 -24.47
C PRO A 11 27.47 1.94 -23.22
N HIS A 12 27.07 3.19 -22.94
CA HIS A 12 26.03 3.46 -21.95
C HIS A 12 24.83 2.60 -22.33
N GLN A 13 24.56 1.54 -21.57
CA GLN A 13 23.31 0.83 -21.69
C GLN A 13 22.23 1.88 -21.45
N MET A 14 21.52 2.25 -22.53
CA MET A 14 20.23 2.87 -22.39
C MET A 14 19.44 1.93 -21.49
N ASN A 15 19.16 2.38 -20.27
CA ASN A 15 18.09 1.84 -19.46
C ASN A 15 16.83 2.05 -20.31
N THR A 16 16.55 1.08 -21.18
CA THR A 16 15.23 0.84 -21.69
C THR A 16 14.40 0.82 -20.44
N ALA A 17 13.52 1.80 -20.28
CA ALA A 17 12.50 1.77 -19.27
C ALA A 17 11.80 0.44 -19.49
N VAL A 18 12.19 -0.58 -18.72
CA VAL A 18 11.49 -1.83 -18.65
C VAL A 18 10.12 -1.38 -18.20
N THR A 19 9.20 -1.30 -19.15
CA THR A 19 7.79 -1.10 -18.90
C THR A 19 7.41 -2.35 -18.12
N ARG A 20 7.71 -2.36 -16.81
CA ARG A 20 7.29 -3.40 -15.88
C ARG A 20 5.78 -3.39 -16.06
N GLU A 21 5.30 -4.42 -16.73
CA GLU A 21 3.90 -4.52 -17.03
C GLU A 21 3.18 -4.49 -15.69
N LEU A 22 2.46 -3.39 -15.43
CA LEU A 22 1.81 -3.22 -14.14
C LEU A 22 0.86 -4.39 -13.95
N ASP A 23 0.97 -5.04 -12.80
CA ASP A 23 0.06 -6.12 -12.41
C ASP A 23 -1.40 -5.63 -12.56
N PRO A 24 -2.34 -6.47 -13.03
CA PRO A 24 -3.75 -6.10 -13.17
C PRO A 24 -4.36 -5.45 -11.92
N LEU A 25 -3.92 -5.86 -10.73
CA LEU A 25 -4.34 -5.28 -9.46
C LEU A 25 -3.80 -3.85 -9.30
N THR A 26 -2.51 -3.64 -9.61
CA THR A 26 -1.91 -2.31 -9.59
C THR A 26 -2.57 -1.38 -10.60
N LYS A 27 -2.85 -1.86 -11.82
CA LYS A 27 -3.60 -1.11 -12.86
C LYS A 27 -4.97 -0.65 -12.34
N LYS A 28 -5.70 -1.50 -11.61
CA LYS A 28 -7.03 -1.20 -11.04
C LYS A 28 -7.01 -0.05 -10.04
N TYR A 29 -5.99 0.02 -9.18
CA TYR A 29 -5.90 1.04 -8.12
C TYR A 29 -5.00 2.23 -8.48
N ARG A 30 -4.31 2.18 -9.63
CA ARG A 30 -3.32 3.17 -10.06
C ARG A 30 -3.81 4.61 -9.99
N SER A 31 -5.01 4.88 -10.49
CA SER A 31 -5.58 6.24 -10.52
C SER A 31 -5.85 6.82 -9.13
N GLN A 32 -6.08 5.96 -8.13
CA GLN A 32 -6.28 6.36 -6.74
C GLN A 32 -4.95 6.56 -6.02
N LEU A 33 -3.97 5.68 -6.29
CA LEU A 33 -2.66 5.65 -5.64
C LEU A 33 -1.71 6.74 -6.18
N SER A 34 -1.76 7.05 -7.48
CA SER A 34 -0.77 7.91 -8.16
C SER A 34 -0.67 9.33 -7.63
N LYS A 35 -1.60 9.77 -6.78
CA LYS A 35 -1.58 11.10 -6.14
C LYS A 35 -0.85 11.12 -4.80
N LYS A 36 -0.63 9.96 -4.18
CA LYS A 36 -0.16 9.84 -2.79
C LYS A 36 0.93 8.81 -2.59
N VAL A 37 1.16 7.94 -3.57
CA VAL A 37 2.09 6.83 -3.51
C VAL A 37 3.03 6.89 -4.71
N PRO A 38 4.34 6.65 -4.55
CA PRO A 38 5.31 6.62 -5.64
C PRO A 38 4.90 5.72 -6.82
N TYR A 39 5.35 6.04 -8.03
CA TYR A 39 4.98 5.27 -9.23
C TYR A 39 5.58 3.86 -9.24
N THR A 40 6.67 3.66 -8.51
CA THR A 40 7.38 2.40 -8.38
C THR A 40 6.64 1.35 -7.55
N GLU A 41 5.74 1.77 -6.67
CA GLU A 41 4.97 0.87 -5.80
C GLU A 41 3.93 0.07 -6.58
N GLN A 42 3.83 -1.21 -6.22
CA GLN A 42 2.84 -2.14 -6.76
C GLN A 42 1.89 -2.61 -5.65
N VAL A 43 0.64 -2.85 -6.02
CA VAL A 43 -0.33 -3.45 -5.10
C VAL A 43 -0.10 -4.95 -5.08
N LEU A 44 0.42 -5.45 -3.96
CA LEU A 44 0.70 -6.87 -3.74
C LEU A 44 -0.57 -7.63 -3.40
N ALA A 45 -1.42 -7.04 -2.56
CA ALA A 45 -2.67 -7.64 -2.12
C ALA A 45 -3.76 -6.58 -1.92
N ALA A 46 -5.01 -6.98 -2.15
CA ALA A 46 -6.18 -6.14 -1.91
C ALA A 46 -7.23 -6.95 -1.14
N ILE A 47 -7.37 -6.68 0.16
CA ILE A 47 -8.22 -7.46 1.06
C ILE A 47 -9.44 -6.64 1.46
N SER A 48 -10.62 -7.24 1.38
CA SER A 48 -11.87 -6.59 1.78
C SER A 48 -12.06 -6.71 3.28
N VAL A 49 -12.32 -5.57 3.93
CA VAL A 49 -12.42 -5.49 5.40
C VAL A 49 -13.55 -4.56 5.82
N THR A 50 -14.02 -4.75 7.05
CA THR A 50 -14.89 -3.80 7.75
C THR A 50 -14.08 -3.06 8.79
N PHE A 51 -13.86 -1.77 8.60
CA PHE A 51 -13.21 -0.92 9.59
C PHE A 51 -14.17 -0.62 10.74
N LYS A 52 -13.78 -0.96 11.96
CA LYS A 52 -14.60 -0.78 13.16
C LYS A 52 -14.42 0.63 13.71
N ARG A 53 -15.55 1.29 14.01
CA ARG A 53 -15.60 2.66 14.56
C ARG A 53 -14.78 3.70 13.77
N PHE A 54 -14.48 3.42 12.52
CA PHE A 54 -13.65 4.28 11.68
C PHE A 54 -14.40 5.57 11.36
N SER A 55 -13.89 6.71 11.82
CA SER A 55 -14.55 8.01 11.68
C SER A 55 -15.98 8.11 12.27
N LYS A 56 -16.30 7.31 13.31
CA LYS A 56 -17.57 7.25 14.09
C LYS A 56 -18.59 6.17 13.69
N SER A 57 -18.36 5.40 12.62
CA SER A 57 -19.24 4.28 12.25
C SER A 57 -18.44 3.14 11.62
N ASP A 58 -18.99 1.93 11.66
CA ASP A 58 -18.40 0.81 10.92
C ASP A 58 -18.45 1.08 9.41
N GLN A 59 -17.35 0.83 8.71
CA GLN A 59 -17.21 1.19 7.31
C GLN A 59 -16.57 0.06 6.50
N LYS A 60 -17.23 -0.37 5.43
CA LYS A 60 -16.63 -1.31 4.48
C LYS A 60 -15.57 -0.61 3.63
N GLY A 61 -14.50 -1.33 3.35
CA GLY A 61 -13.48 -0.88 2.43
C GLY A 61 -12.44 -1.96 2.15
N LYS A 62 -11.23 -1.53 1.81
CA LYS A 62 -10.14 -2.43 1.45
C LYS A 62 -8.82 -1.98 2.04
N PHE A 63 -8.05 -2.93 2.51
CA PHE A 63 -6.61 -2.76 2.60
C PHE A 63 -5.96 -3.08 1.27
N LEU A 64 -5.08 -2.19 0.84
CA LEU A 64 -4.17 -2.42 -0.26
C LEU A 64 -2.78 -2.47 0.34
N PHE A 65 -2.14 -3.63 0.24
CA PHE A 65 -0.77 -3.82 0.70
C PHE A 65 0.17 -3.55 -0.46
N LEU A 66 1.16 -2.70 -0.21
CA LEU A 66 2.26 -2.38 -1.10
C LEU A 66 3.58 -2.64 -0.35
N ASP A 67 4.71 -2.53 -1.03
CA ASP A 67 6.02 -2.87 -0.43
C ASP A 67 6.33 -1.98 0.79
N HIS A 68 6.08 -0.67 0.67
CA HIS A 68 6.41 0.30 1.72
C HIS A 68 5.18 0.95 2.37
N TYR A 69 3.98 0.62 1.88
CA TYR A 69 2.75 1.29 2.29
C TYR A 69 1.61 0.30 2.53
N VAL A 70 0.81 0.59 3.55
CA VAL A 70 -0.56 0.08 3.67
C VAL A 70 -1.52 1.21 3.33
N CYS A 71 -2.37 0.99 2.32
CA CYS A 71 -3.41 1.94 1.96
C CYS A 71 -4.78 1.43 2.36
N ILE A 72 -5.59 2.30 2.95
CA ILE A 72 -6.99 2.05 3.32
C ILE A 72 -7.89 2.78 2.35
N SER A 73 -8.59 2.03 1.51
CA SER A 73 -9.59 2.54 0.57
C SER A 73 -11.00 2.37 1.16
N TYR A 74 -11.76 3.45 1.26
CA TYR A 74 -13.08 3.46 1.90
C TYR A 74 -14.03 4.49 1.27
N ARG A 75 -15.34 4.34 1.47
CA ARG A 75 -16.36 5.25 0.90
C ARG A 75 -16.88 6.26 1.91
N LYS A 76 -16.54 7.55 1.76
CA LYS A 76 -17.12 8.63 2.55
C LYS A 76 -18.15 9.40 1.70
N GLY A 77 -19.43 9.13 1.95
CA GLY A 77 -20.53 9.60 1.08
C GLY A 77 -20.43 8.96 -0.31
N PHE A 78 -20.49 9.78 -1.37
CA PHE A 78 -20.33 9.31 -2.76
C PHE A 78 -18.87 9.20 -3.22
N ALA A 79 -17.91 9.67 -2.41
CA ALA A 79 -16.51 9.70 -2.79
C ALA A 79 -15.74 8.51 -2.19
N ASN A 80 -14.89 7.88 -3.01
CA ASN A 80 -13.85 7.01 -2.51
C ASN A 80 -12.73 7.86 -1.90
N LYS A 81 -12.34 7.53 -0.68
CA LYS A 81 -11.24 8.12 0.06
C LYS A 81 -10.15 7.08 0.21
N LEU A 82 -8.92 7.58 0.28
CA LEU A 82 -7.71 6.78 0.44
C LEU A 82 -6.88 7.39 1.56
N LEU A 83 -6.67 6.63 2.61
CA LEU A 83 -5.67 6.87 3.64
C LEU A 83 -4.44 6.05 3.28
N VAL A 84 -3.26 6.68 3.31
CA VAL A 84 -1.98 6.05 2.97
C VAL A 84 -1.14 6.10 4.23
N ILE A 85 -0.59 4.95 4.62
CA ILE A 85 0.19 4.76 5.82
C ILE A 85 1.52 4.15 5.38
N GLU A 86 2.61 4.82 5.67
CA GLU A 86 3.95 4.25 5.47
C GLU A 86 4.21 3.18 6.54
N HIS A 87 4.88 2.09 6.16
CA HIS A 87 5.21 1.03 7.13
C HIS A 87 6.03 1.57 8.31
N GLU A 88 6.91 2.55 8.07
CA GLU A 88 7.70 3.21 9.12
C GLU A 88 6.85 3.98 10.14
N GLN A 89 5.63 4.38 9.78
CA GLN A 89 4.70 5.07 10.68
C GLN A 89 3.91 4.11 11.57
N ILE A 90 3.92 2.80 11.27
CA ILE A 90 3.20 1.81 12.05
C ILE A 90 4.02 1.51 13.30
N GLY A 91 3.53 1.98 14.45
CA GLY A 91 4.20 1.73 15.72
C GLY A 91 3.92 0.33 16.25
N GLN A 92 2.68 -0.15 16.05
CA GLN A 92 2.27 -1.46 16.55
C GLN A 92 1.12 -2.03 15.71
N ILE A 93 1.13 -3.34 15.58
CA ILE A 93 0.01 -4.14 15.05
C ILE A 93 -0.42 -5.10 16.14
N LEU A 94 -1.73 -5.11 16.44
CA LEU A 94 -2.34 -6.07 17.36
C LEU A 94 -3.28 -6.97 16.57
N GLU A 95 -3.23 -8.25 16.89
CA GLU A 95 -3.99 -9.28 16.20
C GLU A 95 -4.90 -10.04 17.16
N ASN A 96 -6.12 -10.32 16.72
CA ASN A 96 -7.06 -11.18 17.41
C ASN A 96 -7.58 -12.22 16.44
N GLU A 97 -6.92 -13.38 16.43
CA GLU A 97 -7.20 -14.50 15.53
C GLU A 97 -8.64 -15.00 15.65
N ASN A 98 -9.20 -15.05 16.87
CA ASN A 98 -10.55 -15.53 17.14
C ASN A 98 -11.63 -14.66 16.49
N GLN A 99 -11.35 -13.36 16.33
CA GLN A 99 -12.27 -12.40 15.70
C GLN A 99 -11.86 -12.04 14.29
N HIS A 100 -10.77 -12.62 13.77
CA HIS A 100 -10.14 -12.25 12.51
C HIS A 100 -10.02 -10.72 12.43
N MET A 101 -9.43 -10.14 13.47
CA MET A 101 -9.35 -8.69 13.66
C MET A 101 -7.89 -8.27 13.73
N LEU A 102 -7.59 -7.15 13.09
CA LEU A 102 -6.29 -6.50 13.13
C LEU A 102 -6.48 -5.04 13.54
N VAL A 103 -5.60 -4.56 14.41
CA VAL A 103 -5.57 -3.18 14.89
C VAL A 103 -4.20 -2.60 14.57
N ILE A 104 -4.17 -1.57 13.74
CA ILE A 104 -2.96 -0.83 13.38
C ILE A 104 -2.91 0.44 14.23
N ILE A 105 -1.84 0.61 14.99
CA ILE A 105 -1.58 1.79 15.81
C ILE A 105 -0.53 2.65 15.11
N ILE A 106 -0.89 3.90 14.83
CA ILE A 106 -0.09 4.88 14.09
C ILE A 106 0.23 6.03 15.07
N PRO A 107 1.33 5.95 15.83
CA PRO A 107 1.69 6.98 16.81
C PRO A 107 1.85 8.34 16.12
N GLY A 108 1.30 9.39 16.73
CA GLY A 108 1.37 10.76 16.21
C GLY A 108 0.32 11.12 15.15
N SER A 109 -0.49 10.17 14.68
CA SER A 109 -1.64 10.49 13.83
C SER A 109 -2.73 11.18 14.64
N THR A 110 -2.95 12.47 14.39
CA THR A 110 -3.97 13.27 15.07
C THR A 110 -5.41 12.89 14.70
N THR A 111 -5.58 12.27 13.53
CA THR A 111 -6.92 12.02 12.95
C THR A 111 -7.36 10.57 13.11
N ASN A 112 -6.44 9.62 12.93
CA ASN A 112 -6.72 8.19 13.08
C ASN A 112 -5.49 7.54 13.75
N PRO A 113 -5.34 7.69 15.07
CA PRO A 113 -4.22 7.07 15.81
C PRO A 113 -4.33 5.55 15.82
N GLU A 114 -5.53 5.02 15.61
CA GLU A 114 -5.82 3.60 15.61
C GLU A 114 -6.77 3.26 14.46
N VAL A 115 -6.46 2.22 13.72
CA VAL A 115 -7.31 1.65 12.69
C VAL A 115 -7.63 0.21 13.06
N GLN A 116 -8.85 -0.02 13.52
CA GLN A 116 -9.37 -1.36 13.78
C GLN A 116 -10.10 -1.89 12.55
N CYS A 117 -9.82 -3.11 12.14
CA CYS A 117 -10.52 -3.77 11.05
C CYS A 117 -10.85 -5.22 11.36
N VAL A 118 -11.96 -5.69 10.81
CA VAL A 118 -12.38 -7.09 10.85
C VAL A 118 -12.43 -7.60 9.41
N PHE A 119 -11.83 -8.76 9.19
CA PHE A 119 -11.82 -9.43 7.89
C PHE A 119 -13.15 -10.15 7.67
N GLU A 120 -13.66 -10.14 6.43
CA GLU A 120 -14.96 -10.78 6.12
C GLU A 120 -14.89 -12.32 6.18
N SER A 121 -13.70 -12.91 6.09
CA SER A 121 -13.49 -14.36 6.19
C SER A 121 -12.13 -14.69 6.82
N HIS A 122 -12.02 -15.90 7.40
CA HIS A 122 -10.73 -16.41 7.89
C HIS A 122 -9.70 -16.54 6.76
N SER A 123 -10.13 -16.93 5.56
CA SER A 123 -9.25 -16.98 4.39
C SER A 123 -8.70 -15.62 4.01
N ASP A 124 -9.43 -14.53 4.24
CA ASP A 124 -8.93 -13.18 3.99
C ASP A 124 -8.01 -12.68 5.09
N TYR A 125 -8.16 -13.18 6.32
CA TYR A 125 -7.27 -12.89 7.44
C TYR A 125 -5.91 -13.61 7.33
N CYS A 126 -5.91 -14.85 6.83
CA CYS A 126 -4.68 -15.65 6.71
C CYS A 126 -3.85 -15.39 5.43
N LYS A 127 -4.28 -14.47 4.56
CA LYS A 127 -3.54 -14.05 3.36
C LYS A 127 -2.55 -12.95 3.68
#